data_AF-A0A9D5A1V2-F1
#
_entry.id   AF-A0A9D5A1V2-F1
#
_cell.length_a   1.000
_cell.length_b   1.000
_cell.length_c   1.000
_cell.angle_alpha   90.00
_cell.angle_beta   90.00
_cell.angle_gamma   90.00
#
_symmetry.space_group_name_H-M   'P 1'
#
loop_
_entity.id
_entity.type
_entity.pdbx_description
1 polymer ?
#
loop_
_entity_poly.entity_id
_entity_poly.type
_entity_poly.pdbx_seq_one_letter_code
_entity_poly.pdbx_strand_id
1 'polypeptide(L)'
;MLSLNVKDPRNLPAKKTVVQTEPISTKALSDAQETSCNELADLGGMLGKNKDLTSLSWSEFRDSQSDVDDLWYATTKGLKPPVEDSVLSMEKHRERMVKFCLDDINVGEANSSEGPCSRSCPILLLKNDMKELTMGWSVILPLSWVKAFWIPLVTNGAHAIGLREKQWIASDSGIPFFPQDFPDCKAYSCFMAAKAAECNQKEELRPPSVRTLRVPIPPPWGIAHNTFNKEISSMETLDLSAGEDLTNANCLSKSCPGNFKISNIDSENSFDGTVARTGCMLTTLLNETKKFRLLLFPYAADGKARISKFIKGELMLDTSHRSSAIYDHKLCFLRVHLHPFKEGFFEEGAVICAPLPSDISLWTSSSVKSEAGLKLSESAMRSYFKENSSGKWGMQIPDDSIGRESHRWPIGFVTTACVQGSKRLVAEGFCEAVLLSDLRAEQWKGMLLKQRRTEIYVLVRNLRSVAYRLALASIVLEYQENDIDFL
;
A
#
# COMPACT_ATOMS: atom_id res chain seq x y z
N MET A 1 6.65 -20.33 -14.07
CA MET A 1 5.28 -20.85 -14.28
C MET A 1 5.40 -22.32 -14.63
N LEU A 2 4.60 -23.19 -14.01
CA LEU A 2 4.73 -24.65 -14.16
C LEU A 2 3.34 -25.26 -14.40
N SER A 3 3.16 -25.95 -15.53
CA SER A 3 1.95 -26.75 -15.80
C SER A 3 2.16 -28.17 -15.29
N LEU A 4 1.16 -28.73 -14.61
CA LEU A 4 1.24 -30.05 -13.99
C LEU A 4 -0.10 -30.77 -14.12
N ASN A 5 -0.07 -32.08 -14.36
CA ASN A 5 -1.23 -32.95 -14.16
C ASN A 5 -1.14 -33.63 -12.79
N VAL A 6 -2.03 -33.25 -11.86
CA VAL A 6 -1.96 -33.67 -10.45
C VAL A 6 -3.10 -34.63 -10.13
N LYS A 7 -2.79 -35.69 -9.38
CA LYS A 7 -3.80 -36.62 -8.87
C LYS A 7 -4.72 -35.93 -7.87
N ASP A 8 -5.95 -36.44 -7.74
CA ASP A 8 -6.91 -35.95 -6.75
C ASP A 8 -6.28 -35.89 -5.34
N PRO A 9 -6.13 -34.68 -4.76
CA PRO A 9 -5.45 -34.52 -3.47
C PRO A 9 -6.19 -35.19 -2.31
N ARG A 10 -7.48 -35.51 -2.48
CA ARG A 10 -8.25 -36.28 -1.49
C ARG A 10 -7.80 -37.74 -1.39
N ASN A 11 -7.06 -38.24 -2.37
CA ASN A 11 -6.53 -39.61 -2.43
C ASN A 11 -5.08 -39.72 -1.93
N LEU A 12 -4.48 -38.62 -1.47
CA LEU A 12 -3.13 -38.66 -0.91
C LEU A 12 -3.13 -39.50 0.38
N PRO A 13 -2.16 -40.42 0.55
CA PRO A 13 -2.06 -41.20 1.78
C PRO A 13 -1.81 -40.23 2.93
N ALA A 14 -2.61 -40.34 3.99
CA ALA A 14 -2.41 -39.59 5.23
C ALA A 14 -1.10 -40.05 5.89
N LYS A 15 0.05 -39.56 5.40
CA LYS A 15 1.28 -39.62 6.18
C LYS A 15 1.02 -38.74 7.40
N LYS A 16 0.83 -39.38 8.56
CA LYS A 16 0.87 -38.73 9.87
C LYS A 16 2.28 -38.17 10.06
N THR A 17 2.54 -36.96 9.55
CA THR A 17 3.65 -36.18 10.08
C THR A 17 3.17 -35.70 11.45
N VAL A 18 3.47 -36.48 12.48
CA VAL A 18 3.36 -36.01 13.86
C VAL A 18 4.41 -34.92 14.01
N VAL A 19 4.03 -33.68 13.73
CA VAL A 19 4.77 -32.53 14.26
C VAL A 19 4.46 -32.53 15.74
N GLN A 20 5.39 -32.98 16.57
CA GLN A 20 5.31 -32.75 18.01
C GLN A 20 5.19 -31.25 18.21
N THR A 21 4.01 -30.80 18.62
CA THR A 21 3.80 -29.44 19.07
C THR A 21 4.26 -29.44 20.53
N GLU A 22 5.48 -28.99 20.79
CA GLU A 22 5.85 -28.67 22.17
C GLU A 22 5.00 -27.48 22.63
N PRO A 23 4.42 -27.53 23.85
CA PRO A 23 3.66 -26.43 24.39
C PRO A 23 4.60 -25.28 24.72
N ILE A 24 4.36 -24.12 24.14
CA ILE A 24 5.04 -22.87 24.52
C ILE A 24 4.67 -22.57 25.98
N SER A 25 5.61 -22.84 26.89
CA SER A 25 5.51 -22.48 28.29
C SER A 25 5.70 -20.97 28.44
N THR A 26 4.67 -20.31 28.95
CA THR A 26 4.72 -18.92 29.40
C THR A 26 5.47 -18.85 30.74
N LYS A 27 6.75 -18.49 30.70
CA LYS A 27 7.43 -17.88 31.84
C LYS A 27 8.13 -16.60 31.41
N ALA A 28 7.73 -15.51 32.07
CA ALA A 28 8.36 -14.21 32.01
C ALA A 28 9.81 -14.29 32.49
N LEU A 29 10.73 -13.68 31.74
CA LEU A 29 11.95 -13.12 32.31
C LEU A 29 12.37 -11.89 31.49
N SER A 30 12.76 -10.88 32.26
CA SER A 30 13.09 -9.48 31.95
C SER A 30 14.43 -9.27 31.24
N ASP A 31 14.52 -8.13 30.54
CA ASP A 31 15.69 -7.26 30.31
C ASP A 31 17.10 -7.89 30.18
N ALA A 32 17.63 -7.94 28.94
CA ALA A 32 19.01 -7.52 28.62
C ALA A 32 19.29 -7.57 27.10
N GLN A 33 19.74 -6.42 26.58
CA GLN A 33 20.63 -6.14 25.43
C GLN A 33 20.57 -6.95 24.12
N GLU A 34 20.42 -6.18 23.04
CA GLU A 34 20.70 -6.52 21.64
C GLU A 34 22.05 -7.25 21.47
N THR A 35 22.01 -8.38 20.77
CA THR A 35 23.16 -8.87 19.99
C THR A 35 22.65 -9.58 18.73
N SER A 36 23.35 -9.33 17.63
CA SER A 36 23.04 -9.65 16.25
C SER A 36 22.62 -11.11 15.97
N CYS A 37 21.55 -11.29 15.18
CA CYS A 37 21.19 -12.58 14.58
C CYS A 37 22.18 -12.96 13.46
N ASN A 38 23.30 -13.58 13.84
CA ASN A 38 24.15 -14.39 12.98
C ASN A 38 24.26 -15.79 13.62
N GLU A 39 23.15 -16.53 13.73
CA GLU A 39 23.17 -17.92 14.22
C GLU A 39 21.86 -18.62 13.85
N LEU A 40 21.69 -18.93 12.56
CA LEU A 40 20.68 -19.90 12.08
C LEU A 40 21.29 -20.91 11.09
N ALA A 41 22.61 -21.04 11.06
CA ALA A 41 23.33 -21.95 10.18
C ALA A 41 23.48 -23.39 10.72
N ASP A 42 23.18 -23.66 12.00
CA ASP A 42 23.61 -24.92 12.65
C ASP A 42 22.50 -25.89 13.10
N LEU A 43 21.28 -25.79 12.57
CA LEU A 43 20.27 -26.85 12.69
C LEU A 43 20.12 -27.68 11.41
N GLY A 44 21.25 -27.93 10.73
CA GLY A 44 21.40 -28.78 9.54
C GLY A 44 21.53 -30.28 9.81
N GLY A 45 21.23 -30.76 11.02
CA GLY A 45 21.43 -32.15 11.39
C GLY A 45 20.23 -32.77 12.08
N MET A 46 19.23 -33.23 11.32
CA MET A 46 18.34 -34.38 11.63
C MET A 46 17.22 -34.54 10.56
N LEU A 47 17.56 -34.42 9.27
CA LEU A 47 16.66 -34.85 8.18
C LEU A 47 17.15 -36.17 7.60
N GLY A 48 16.63 -37.28 8.14
CA GLY A 48 16.83 -38.61 7.60
C GLY A 48 16.24 -38.74 6.19
N LYS A 49 17.11 -38.70 5.18
CA LYS A 49 17.04 -39.33 3.86
C LYS A 49 15.63 -39.60 3.30
N ASN A 50 15.06 -38.62 2.60
CA ASN A 50 14.26 -38.89 1.39
C ASN A 50 15.11 -38.42 0.20
N LYS A 51 15.75 -39.38 -0.47
CA LYS A 51 16.78 -39.14 -1.50
C LYS A 51 16.22 -38.89 -2.91
N ASP A 52 14.91 -38.71 -3.07
CA ASP A 52 14.27 -38.67 -4.40
C ASP A 52 13.74 -37.29 -4.84
N LEU A 53 14.00 -36.21 -4.09
CA LEU A 53 13.49 -34.87 -4.43
C LEU A 53 14.57 -33.82 -4.72
N THR A 54 15.85 -34.18 -4.69
CA THR A 54 16.95 -33.21 -4.84
C THR A 54 17.78 -33.39 -6.11
N SER A 55 17.33 -34.16 -7.11
CA SER A 55 18.10 -34.37 -8.35
C SER A 55 17.41 -33.91 -9.66
N LEU A 56 16.30 -33.17 -9.61
CA LEU A 56 15.72 -32.63 -10.85
C LEU A 56 16.45 -31.35 -11.25
N SER A 57 17.49 -31.54 -12.06
CA SER A 57 18.21 -30.48 -12.76
C SER A 57 17.25 -29.66 -13.63
N TRP A 58 17.34 -28.32 -13.53
CA TRP A 58 16.55 -27.37 -14.33
C TRP A 58 16.75 -27.50 -15.85
N SER A 59 17.72 -28.32 -16.30
CA SER A 59 17.97 -28.60 -17.71
C SER A 59 17.06 -29.65 -18.34
N GLU A 60 16.27 -30.40 -17.55
CA GLU A 60 15.43 -31.50 -18.07
C GLU A 60 13.96 -31.10 -18.36
N PHE A 61 13.56 -29.85 -18.10
CA PHE A 61 12.20 -29.34 -18.36
C PHE A 61 12.07 -28.55 -19.67
N ARG A 62 12.87 -28.88 -20.70
CA ARG A 62 12.54 -28.48 -22.07
C ARG A 62 11.69 -29.60 -22.69
N ASP A 63 10.57 -29.18 -23.28
CA ASP A 63 9.58 -29.97 -24.03
C ASP A 63 8.39 -30.54 -23.25
N SER A 64 7.63 -29.68 -22.55
CA SER A 64 6.23 -29.97 -22.19
C SER A 64 5.31 -28.80 -22.54
N GLN A 65 5.34 -28.38 -23.80
CA GLN A 65 4.44 -27.35 -24.34
C GLN A 65 2.99 -27.88 -24.45
N SER A 66 2.81 -29.20 -24.56
CA SER A 66 1.49 -29.86 -24.69
C SER A 66 0.62 -29.80 -23.42
N ASP A 67 1.22 -29.73 -22.23
CA ASP A 67 0.49 -29.77 -20.96
C ASP A 67 -0.13 -28.42 -20.57
N VAL A 68 0.29 -27.31 -21.19
CA VAL A 68 -0.29 -25.98 -20.93
C VAL A 68 -1.64 -25.83 -21.65
N ASP A 69 -1.78 -26.45 -22.82
CA ASP A 69 -2.97 -26.34 -23.67
C ASP A 69 -4.22 -26.96 -23.02
N ASP A 70 -4.07 -28.02 -22.22
CA ASP A 70 -5.23 -28.74 -21.67
C ASP A 70 -6.07 -27.93 -20.67
N LEU A 71 -5.48 -26.96 -19.98
CA LEU A 71 -6.21 -26.08 -19.06
C LEU A 71 -6.97 -24.97 -19.80
N TRP A 72 -6.36 -24.37 -20.83
CA TRP A 72 -6.95 -23.24 -21.56
C TRP A 72 -8.00 -23.66 -22.59
N TYR A 73 -7.93 -24.90 -23.09
CA TYR A 73 -8.93 -25.51 -23.97
C TYR A 73 -9.94 -26.40 -23.24
N ALA A 74 -10.11 -26.20 -21.92
CA ALA A 74 -10.97 -27.00 -21.06
C ALA A 74 -12.43 -27.12 -21.56
N THR A 75 -12.97 -26.02 -22.09
CA THR A 75 -14.36 -25.95 -22.58
C THR A 75 -14.54 -26.68 -23.91
N THR A 76 -13.51 -26.75 -24.74
CA THR A 76 -13.56 -27.43 -26.05
C THR A 76 -13.17 -28.91 -25.95
N LYS A 77 -12.28 -29.28 -25.02
CA LYS A 77 -11.83 -30.66 -24.77
C LYS A 77 -12.68 -31.41 -23.73
N GLY A 78 -13.59 -30.74 -23.02
CA GLY A 78 -14.51 -31.36 -22.06
C GLY A 78 -13.80 -31.90 -20.82
N LEU A 79 -13.27 -31.02 -19.96
CA LEU A 79 -12.65 -31.45 -18.70
C LEU A 79 -13.65 -32.19 -17.81
N LYS A 80 -13.27 -33.41 -17.42
CA LYS A 80 -14.07 -34.25 -16.52
C LYS A 80 -14.05 -33.69 -15.10
N PRO A 81 -15.21 -33.62 -14.42
CA PRO A 81 -15.26 -33.24 -13.01
C PRO A 81 -14.52 -34.27 -12.13
N PRO A 82 -14.12 -33.87 -10.91
CA PRO A 82 -13.59 -34.80 -9.93
C PRO A 82 -14.62 -35.88 -9.58
N VAL A 83 -14.14 -37.03 -9.13
CA VAL A 83 -15.00 -38.08 -8.55
C VAL A 83 -15.78 -37.50 -7.36
N GLU A 84 -17.06 -37.86 -7.23
CA GLU A 84 -17.92 -37.38 -6.14
C GLU A 84 -17.40 -37.80 -4.75
N ASP A 85 -17.62 -36.94 -3.75
CA ASP A 85 -17.23 -37.19 -2.35
C ASP A 85 -17.87 -38.47 -1.79
N SER A 86 -19.10 -38.79 -2.19
CA SER A 86 -19.86 -39.98 -1.78
C SER A 86 -19.16 -41.27 -2.20
N VAL A 87 -18.75 -41.34 -3.47
CA VAL A 87 -18.05 -42.48 -4.07
C VAL A 87 -16.70 -42.68 -3.39
N LEU A 88 -15.91 -41.61 -3.22
CA LEU A 88 -14.61 -41.67 -2.54
C LEU A 88 -14.75 -42.07 -1.06
N SER A 89 -15.81 -41.59 -0.39
CA SER A 89 -16.09 -41.96 1.00
C SER A 89 -16.47 -43.43 1.14
N MET A 90 -17.27 -43.95 0.19
CA MET A 90 -17.65 -45.36 0.17
C MET A 90 -16.45 -46.27 -0.13
N GLU A 91 -15.59 -45.89 -1.06
CA GLU A 91 -14.32 -46.59 -1.35
C GLU A 91 -13.42 -46.64 -0.10
N LYS A 92 -13.20 -45.50 0.56
CA LYS A 92 -12.43 -45.43 1.82
C LYS A 92 -13.07 -46.21 2.96
N HIS A 93 -14.40 -46.23 3.04
CA HIS A 93 -15.12 -46.99 4.06
C HIS A 93 -14.91 -48.49 3.84
N ARG A 94 -15.07 -48.97 2.60
CA ARG A 94 -14.81 -50.37 2.23
C ARG A 94 -13.35 -50.75 2.52
N GLU A 95 -12.38 -49.93 2.15
CA GLU A 95 -10.96 -50.16 2.49
C GLU A 95 -10.73 -50.30 4.00
N ARG A 96 -11.42 -49.51 4.82
CA ARG A 96 -11.35 -49.62 6.28
C ARG A 96 -12.01 -50.90 6.78
N MET A 97 -13.15 -51.28 6.25
CA MET A 97 -13.86 -52.52 6.63
C MET A 97 -13.01 -53.76 6.31
N VAL A 98 -12.41 -53.81 5.12
CA VAL A 98 -11.39 -54.82 4.75
C VAL A 98 -10.26 -54.84 5.77
N LYS A 99 -9.69 -53.66 6.09
CA LYS A 99 -8.56 -53.53 7.02
C LYS A 99 -8.89 -53.98 8.44
N PHE A 100 -10.12 -53.79 8.89
CA PHE A 100 -10.59 -54.26 10.21
C PHE A 100 -11.20 -55.67 10.15
N CYS A 101 -11.17 -56.32 8.99
CA CYS A 101 -11.76 -57.64 8.74
C CYS A 101 -13.25 -57.72 9.13
N LEU A 102 -13.99 -56.62 8.92
CA LEU A 102 -15.42 -56.50 9.23
C LEU A 102 -16.31 -56.69 7.98
N ASP A 103 -15.76 -57.09 6.85
CA ASP A 103 -16.52 -57.28 5.61
C ASP A 103 -17.39 -58.54 5.69
N ASP A 104 -18.71 -58.35 5.55
CA ASP A 104 -19.62 -59.43 5.15
C ASP A 104 -19.40 -59.74 3.65
N ILE A 105 -19.21 -61.03 3.36
CA ILE A 105 -18.75 -61.57 2.06
C ILE A 105 -19.71 -61.29 0.87
N ASN A 106 -20.85 -60.61 1.08
CA ASN A 106 -21.86 -60.42 0.04
C ASN A 106 -22.27 -58.95 -0.11
N VAL A 107 -21.52 -58.20 -0.92
CA VAL A 107 -22.05 -56.98 -1.55
C VAL A 107 -21.77 -57.09 -3.05
N GLY A 108 -22.80 -57.52 -3.79
CA GLY A 108 -22.83 -57.57 -5.24
C GLY A 108 -22.51 -56.20 -5.84
N GLU A 109 -21.98 -56.22 -7.06
CA GLU A 109 -21.58 -55.07 -7.86
C GLU A 109 -22.68 -54.00 -7.87
N ALA A 110 -22.52 -52.99 -7.02
CA ALA A 110 -23.35 -51.80 -7.06
C ALA A 110 -22.93 -51.02 -8.32
N ASN A 111 -23.83 -51.04 -9.31
CA ASN A 111 -23.74 -50.31 -10.57
C ASN A 111 -23.08 -48.94 -10.39
N SER A 112 -21.87 -48.78 -10.93
CA SER A 112 -21.26 -47.47 -11.13
C SER A 112 -22.12 -46.74 -12.15
N SER A 113 -22.90 -45.75 -11.70
CA SER A 113 -23.44 -44.74 -12.61
C SER A 113 -22.26 -43.91 -13.11
N GLU A 114 -21.58 -44.40 -14.16
CA GLU A 114 -20.37 -43.81 -14.73
C GLU A 114 -20.71 -42.54 -15.52
N GLY A 115 -20.92 -41.44 -14.80
CA GLY A 115 -20.60 -40.15 -15.36
C GLY A 115 -19.10 -40.06 -15.66
N PRO A 116 -18.66 -39.34 -16.70
CA PRO A 116 -17.25 -39.20 -17.04
C PRO A 116 -16.54 -38.36 -15.97
N CYS A 117 -16.09 -38.99 -14.88
CA CYS A 117 -15.29 -38.38 -13.83
C CYS A 117 -13.80 -38.67 -14.02
N SER A 118 -12.93 -37.83 -13.44
CA SER A 118 -11.47 -38.01 -13.49
C SER A 118 -10.88 -38.04 -12.08
N ARG A 119 -9.80 -38.82 -11.93
CA ARG A 119 -8.95 -38.87 -10.71
C ARG A 119 -7.67 -38.02 -10.84
N SER A 120 -7.52 -37.29 -11.94
CA SER A 120 -6.42 -36.36 -12.19
C SER A 120 -6.92 -35.05 -12.79
N CYS A 121 -6.22 -33.96 -12.49
CA CYS A 121 -6.59 -32.61 -12.85
C CYS A 121 -5.35 -31.86 -13.37
N PRO A 122 -5.41 -31.27 -14.58
CA PRO A 122 -4.39 -30.30 -15.00
C PRO A 122 -4.53 -29.04 -14.14
N ILE A 123 -3.40 -28.58 -13.60
CA ILE A 123 -3.30 -27.34 -12.83
C ILE A 123 -2.12 -26.52 -13.35
N LEU A 124 -2.19 -25.23 -13.07
CA LEU A 124 -1.12 -24.30 -13.35
C LEU A 124 -0.65 -23.66 -12.04
N LEU A 125 0.65 -23.80 -11.76
CA LEU A 125 1.31 -23.18 -10.62
C LEU A 125 2.09 -21.95 -11.08
N LEU A 126 1.69 -20.80 -10.52
CA LEU A 126 2.40 -19.54 -10.68
C LEU A 126 3.06 -19.18 -9.35
N LYS A 127 4.38 -19.07 -9.35
CA LYS A 127 5.12 -18.45 -8.24
C LYS A 127 4.97 -16.94 -8.38
N ASN A 128 4.40 -16.30 -7.37
CA ASN A 128 4.35 -14.84 -7.28
C ASN A 128 5.65 -14.39 -6.60
N ASP A 129 6.59 -13.87 -7.37
CA ASP A 129 7.83 -13.29 -6.86
C ASP A 129 7.64 -11.78 -6.66
N MET A 130 6.86 -11.41 -5.65
CA MET A 130 6.52 -10.02 -5.37
C MET A 130 7.31 -9.54 -4.16
N LYS A 131 8.54 -9.06 -4.39
CA LYS A 131 9.54 -8.69 -3.36
C LYS A 131 9.86 -9.87 -2.41
N GLU A 132 11.07 -9.92 -1.87
CA GLU A 132 11.59 -11.03 -1.05
C GLU A 132 10.72 -11.43 0.18
N LEU A 133 9.72 -10.61 0.54
CA LEU A 133 8.89 -10.75 1.74
C LEU A 133 7.53 -11.45 1.50
N THR A 134 7.03 -11.49 0.27
CA THR A 134 5.76 -12.15 -0.07
C THR A 134 5.94 -13.16 -1.20
N MET A 135 6.70 -14.22 -0.92
CA MET A 135 6.66 -15.40 -1.76
C MET A 135 5.31 -16.10 -1.59
N GLY A 136 4.51 -16.09 -2.65
CA GLY A 136 3.22 -16.78 -2.71
C GLY A 136 3.12 -17.69 -3.92
N TRP A 137 2.20 -18.63 -3.86
CA TRP A 137 1.86 -19.48 -5.01
C TRP A 137 0.40 -19.26 -5.38
N SER A 138 0.13 -19.00 -6.66
CA SER A 138 -1.21 -19.04 -7.22
C SER A 138 -1.41 -20.39 -7.88
N VAL A 139 -2.42 -21.13 -7.43
CA VAL A 139 -2.87 -22.38 -8.06
C VAL A 139 -4.07 -22.06 -8.92
N ILE A 140 -3.93 -22.24 -10.23
CA ILE A 140 -5.01 -22.07 -11.20
C ILE A 140 -5.51 -23.45 -11.58
N LEU A 141 -6.81 -23.68 -11.43
CA LEU A 141 -7.45 -24.98 -11.61
C LEU A 141 -8.90 -24.81 -12.11
N PRO A 142 -9.51 -25.84 -12.74
CA PRO A 142 -10.88 -25.77 -13.25
C PRO A 142 -11.94 -25.63 -12.14
N LEU A 143 -13.01 -24.87 -12.37
CA LEU A 143 -14.02 -24.56 -11.35
C LEU A 143 -14.59 -25.80 -10.63
N SER A 144 -14.82 -26.90 -11.35
CA SER A 144 -15.32 -28.16 -10.79
C SER A 144 -14.38 -28.82 -9.77
N TRP A 145 -13.08 -28.50 -9.81
CA TRP A 145 -12.05 -29.06 -8.95
C TRP A 145 -11.73 -28.21 -7.71
N VAL A 146 -12.30 -27.00 -7.57
CA VAL A 146 -12.00 -26.08 -6.45
C VAL A 146 -12.25 -26.73 -5.11
N LYS A 147 -13.42 -27.35 -4.90
CA LYS A 147 -13.75 -28.01 -3.63
C LYS A 147 -12.81 -29.17 -3.32
N ALA A 148 -12.43 -29.95 -4.34
CA ALA A 148 -11.55 -31.11 -4.20
C ALA A 148 -10.14 -30.72 -3.73
N PHE A 149 -9.62 -29.56 -4.15
CA PHE A 149 -8.35 -29.02 -3.68
C PHE A 149 -8.46 -28.24 -2.36
N TRP A 150 -9.52 -27.46 -2.18
CA TRP A 150 -9.70 -26.60 -1.02
C TRP A 150 -9.77 -27.37 0.30
N ILE A 151 -10.54 -28.47 0.35
CA ILE A 151 -10.73 -29.25 1.58
C ILE A 151 -9.41 -29.86 2.08
N PRO A 152 -8.62 -30.56 1.25
CA PRO A 152 -7.29 -31.04 1.64
C PRO A 152 -6.37 -29.92 2.14
N LEU A 153 -6.34 -28.74 1.50
CA LEU A 153 -5.48 -27.64 1.95
C LEU A 153 -5.83 -27.20 3.37
N VAL A 154 -7.11 -26.94 3.64
CA VAL A 154 -7.57 -26.50 4.96
C VAL A 154 -7.38 -27.59 6.02
N THR A 155 -7.71 -28.84 5.69
CA THR A 155 -7.55 -29.98 6.63
C THR A 155 -6.09 -30.30 6.94
N ASN A 156 -5.14 -29.90 6.09
CA ASN A 156 -3.70 -29.99 6.34
C ASN A 156 -3.10 -28.73 6.98
N GLY A 157 -3.93 -27.82 7.54
CA GLY A 157 -3.49 -26.69 8.35
C GLY A 157 -3.38 -25.35 7.62
N ALA A 158 -3.78 -25.27 6.34
CA ALA A 158 -3.90 -23.98 5.67
C ALA A 158 -5.06 -23.17 6.26
N HIS A 159 -4.83 -21.88 6.53
CA HIS A 159 -5.84 -20.98 7.04
C HIS A 159 -6.44 -20.16 5.89
N ALA A 160 -7.77 -20.21 5.75
CA ALA A 160 -8.47 -19.42 4.76
C ALA A 160 -8.45 -17.93 5.16
N ILE A 161 -8.09 -17.07 4.22
CA ILE A 161 -8.07 -15.62 4.40
C ILE A 161 -9.05 -14.93 3.45
N GLY A 162 -9.65 -13.82 3.90
CA GLY A 162 -10.58 -13.02 3.11
C GLY A 162 -9.89 -11.85 2.41
N LEU A 163 -10.72 -10.96 1.85
CA LEU A 163 -10.25 -9.73 1.19
C LEU A 163 -9.52 -8.78 2.16
N ARG A 164 -9.95 -8.74 3.43
CA ARG A 164 -9.34 -7.89 4.47
C ARG A 164 -7.92 -8.33 4.78
N GLU A 165 -7.72 -9.61 5.05
CA GLU A 165 -6.39 -10.14 5.36
C GLU A 165 -5.49 -10.07 4.12
N LYS A 166 -6.02 -10.30 2.92
CA LYS A 166 -5.29 -10.09 1.67
C LYS A 166 -4.81 -8.64 1.54
N GLN A 167 -5.65 -7.67 1.89
CA GLN A 167 -5.26 -6.27 1.93
C GLN A 167 -4.16 -6.03 2.97
N TRP A 168 -4.30 -6.54 4.19
CA TRP A 168 -3.26 -6.38 5.23
C TRP A 168 -1.90 -6.91 4.80
N ILE A 169 -1.86 -8.08 4.14
CA ILE A 169 -0.63 -8.65 3.59
C ILE A 169 -0.01 -7.74 2.53
N ALA A 170 -0.84 -7.19 1.62
CA ALA A 170 -0.38 -6.25 0.60
C ALA A 170 0.18 -4.97 1.23
N SER A 171 -0.52 -4.40 2.22
CA SER A 171 -0.09 -3.21 2.96
C SER A 171 1.23 -3.41 3.70
N ASP A 172 1.40 -4.53 4.41
CA ASP A 172 2.64 -4.85 5.12
C ASP A 172 3.83 -5.03 4.17
N SER A 173 3.54 -5.49 2.94
CA SER A 173 4.51 -5.67 1.87
C SER A 173 4.78 -4.40 1.05
N GLY A 174 4.03 -3.32 1.30
CA GLY A 174 4.10 -2.09 0.53
C GLY A 174 3.79 -2.33 -0.95
N ILE A 175 2.75 -3.12 -1.21
CA ILE A 175 2.18 -3.39 -2.54
C ILE A 175 0.81 -2.70 -2.59
N PRO A 176 0.53 -1.89 -3.64
CA PRO A 176 -0.74 -1.20 -3.76
C PRO A 176 -1.90 -2.21 -3.91
N PHE A 177 -3.02 -1.96 -3.25
CA PHE A 177 -4.19 -2.82 -3.29
C PHE A 177 -5.30 -2.22 -4.17
N PHE A 178 -5.61 -2.88 -5.30
CA PHE A 178 -6.68 -2.44 -6.19
C PHE A 178 -8.07 -2.77 -5.61
N PRO A 179 -9.06 -1.86 -5.69
CA PRO A 179 -9.00 -0.52 -6.30
C PRO A 179 -8.61 0.61 -5.33
N GLN A 180 -8.45 0.34 -4.05
CA GLN A 180 -8.29 1.34 -2.98
C GLN A 180 -7.08 2.26 -3.15
N ASP A 181 -5.95 1.75 -3.64
CA ASP A 181 -4.71 2.52 -3.81
C ASP A 181 -4.53 3.10 -5.22
N PHE A 182 -5.62 3.24 -5.97
CA PHE A 182 -5.59 3.74 -7.36
C PHE A 182 -6.55 4.93 -7.53
N PRO A 183 -6.27 6.09 -6.91
CA PRO A 183 -7.22 7.19 -6.80
C PRO A 183 -7.62 7.82 -8.15
N ASP A 184 -6.81 7.63 -9.18
CA ASP A 184 -7.01 8.12 -10.55
C ASP A 184 -7.89 7.22 -11.43
N CYS A 185 -8.43 6.11 -10.90
CA CYS A 185 -9.28 5.21 -11.68
C CYS A 185 -10.77 5.29 -11.29
N LYS A 186 -11.64 4.92 -12.24
CA LYS A 186 -13.10 4.86 -12.00
C LYS A 186 -13.47 3.83 -10.94
N ALA A 187 -12.77 2.70 -10.88
CA ALA A 187 -13.02 1.66 -9.89
C ALA A 187 -12.82 2.16 -8.45
N TYR A 188 -11.80 3.00 -8.22
CA TYR A 188 -11.60 3.67 -6.94
C TYR A 188 -12.77 4.59 -6.60
N SER A 189 -13.21 5.41 -7.55
CA SER A 189 -14.34 6.33 -7.31
C SER A 189 -15.62 5.57 -6.95
N CYS A 190 -15.92 4.47 -7.65
CA CYS A 190 -17.06 3.60 -7.32
C CYS A 190 -16.91 2.93 -5.95
N PHE A 191 -15.72 2.41 -5.64
CA PHE A 191 -15.42 1.79 -4.36
C PHE A 191 -15.58 2.78 -3.19
N MET A 192 -15.05 3.98 -3.33
CA MET A 192 -15.14 5.02 -2.30
C MET A 192 -16.55 5.56 -2.13
N ALA A 193 -17.34 5.67 -3.22
CA ALA A 193 -18.74 6.04 -3.14
C ALA A 193 -19.57 5.00 -2.36
N ALA A 194 -19.37 3.71 -2.64
CA ALA A 194 -20.01 2.62 -1.90
C ALA A 194 -19.61 2.62 -0.42
N LYS A 195 -18.30 2.82 -0.15
CA LYS A 195 -17.77 2.93 1.20
C LYS A 195 -18.33 4.11 1.97
N ALA A 196 -18.47 5.27 1.32
CA ALA A 196 -19.06 6.46 1.92
C ALA A 196 -20.54 6.22 2.28
N ALA A 197 -21.30 5.58 1.38
CA ALA A 197 -22.70 5.23 1.64
C ALA A 197 -22.84 4.25 2.82
N GLU A 198 -22.01 3.20 2.88
CA GLU A 198 -22.00 2.25 3.99
C GLU A 198 -21.62 2.93 5.32
N CYS A 199 -20.64 3.83 5.29
CA CYS A 199 -20.22 4.60 6.46
C CYS A 199 -21.37 5.50 6.97
N ASN A 200 -22.02 6.25 6.06
CA ASN A 200 -23.13 7.13 6.40
C ASN A 200 -24.30 6.34 7.00
N GLN A 201 -24.68 5.21 6.40
CA GLN A 201 -25.74 4.34 6.94
C GLN A 201 -25.41 3.86 8.36
N LYS A 202 -24.16 3.45 8.62
CA LYS A 202 -23.73 3.03 9.96
C LYS A 202 -23.77 4.16 10.97
N GLU A 203 -23.42 5.40 10.59
CA GLU A 203 -23.52 6.56 11.49
C GLU A 203 -24.97 6.97 11.77
N GLU A 204 -25.87 6.88 10.78
CA GLU A 204 -27.29 7.19 10.95
C GLU A 204 -27.97 6.29 11.98
N LEU A 205 -27.62 5.00 11.99
CA LEU A 205 -28.10 4.02 12.95
C LEU A 205 -27.59 4.25 14.38
N ARG A 206 -26.53 5.04 14.58
CA ARG A 206 -26.01 5.35 15.91
C ARG A 206 -26.82 6.47 16.57
N PRO A 207 -27.08 6.40 17.90
CA PRO A 207 -27.72 7.48 18.61
C PRO A 207 -26.84 8.74 18.62
N PRO A 208 -27.41 9.96 18.67
CA PRO A 208 -26.65 11.20 18.55
C PRO A 208 -25.46 11.35 19.52
N SER A 209 -25.57 10.81 20.73
CA SER A 209 -24.52 10.90 21.77
C SER A 209 -23.26 10.09 21.48
N VAL A 210 -23.33 9.09 20.59
CA VAL A 210 -22.17 8.23 20.22
C VAL A 210 -21.78 8.37 18.75
N ARG A 211 -22.46 9.23 18.01
CA ARG A 211 -22.10 9.53 16.62
C ARG A 211 -20.72 10.14 16.57
N THR A 212 -19.92 9.64 15.64
CA THR A 212 -18.56 10.12 15.49
C THR A 212 -18.51 11.33 14.56
N LEU A 213 -17.43 12.11 14.63
CA LEU A 213 -17.24 13.23 13.72
C LEU A 213 -17.23 12.73 12.27
N ARG A 214 -18.11 13.29 11.44
CA ARG A 214 -18.15 13.00 10.01
C ARG A 214 -16.88 13.51 9.34
N VAL A 215 -16.31 12.69 8.48
CA VAL A 215 -15.07 12.97 7.76
C VAL A 215 -15.27 12.72 6.26
N PRO A 216 -14.52 13.40 5.38
CA PRO A 216 -14.62 13.19 3.94
C PRO A 216 -14.20 11.77 3.53
N ILE A 217 -15.09 11.10 2.78
CA ILE A 217 -14.82 9.84 2.08
C ILE A 217 -15.41 9.97 0.67
N PRO A 218 -14.60 9.92 -0.41
CA PRO A 218 -13.13 9.83 -0.42
C PRO A 218 -12.44 11.08 0.15
N PRO A 219 -11.11 11.04 0.35
CA PRO A 219 -10.32 12.22 0.67
C PRO A 219 -10.55 13.36 -0.35
N PRO A 220 -10.58 14.62 0.10
CA PRO A 220 -10.85 15.76 -0.75
C PRO A 220 -9.57 16.21 -1.48
N TRP A 221 -9.20 15.46 -2.52
CA TRP A 221 -7.94 15.61 -3.26
C TRP A 221 -7.70 17.02 -3.80
N GLY A 222 -8.75 17.72 -4.23
CA GLY A 222 -8.65 19.09 -4.76
C GLY A 222 -8.13 20.12 -3.76
N ILE A 223 -8.06 19.81 -2.47
CA ILE A 223 -7.50 20.72 -1.46
C ILE A 223 -5.99 20.91 -1.64
N ALA A 224 -5.28 19.95 -2.26
CA ALA A 224 -3.88 20.09 -2.61
C ALA A 224 -3.64 21.25 -3.62
N HIS A 225 -4.61 21.56 -4.49
CA HIS A 225 -4.52 22.74 -5.37
C HIS A 225 -4.38 24.05 -4.58
N ASN A 226 -5.08 24.17 -3.45
CA ASN A 226 -5.02 25.40 -2.64
C ASN A 226 -3.61 25.62 -2.08
N THR A 227 -2.97 24.54 -1.62
CA THR A 227 -1.58 24.59 -1.15
C THR A 227 -0.63 24.95 -2.29
N PHE A 228 -0.77 24.28 -3.43
CA PHE A 228 0.05 24.51 -4.62
C PHE A 228 -0.04 25.96 -5.13
N ASN A 229 -1.27 26.49 -5.27
CA ASN A 229 -1.48 27.87 -5.71
C ASN A 229 -0.94 28.91 -4.71
N LYS A 230 -0.98 28.59 -3.42
CA LYS A 230 -0.39 29.45 -2.38
C LYS A 230 1.14 29.48 -2.47
N GLU A 231 1.76 28.33 -2.70
CA GLU A 231 3.22 28.26 -2.84
C GLU A 231 3.69 29.05 -4.08
N ILE A 232 2.98 28.92 -5.20
CA ILE A 232 3.24 29.72 -6.41
C ILE A 232 3.13 31.22 -6.12
N SER A 233 2.03 31.67 -5.50
CA SER A 233 1.84 33.11 -5.23
C SER A 233 2.87 33.68 -4.25
N SER A 234 3.34 32.89 -3.28
CA SER A 234 4.43 33.30 -2.39
C SER A 234 5.78 33.45 -3.10
N MET A 235 6.03 32.65 -4.14
CA MET A 235 7.22 32.77 -4.99
C MET A 235 7.19 34.05 -5.83
N GLU A 236 6.02 34.43 -6.36
CA GLU A 236 5.84 35.66 -7.15
C GLU A 236 6.14 36.93 -6.34
N THR A 237 5.79 36.95 -5.04
CA THR A 237 6.08 38.10 -4.17
C THR A 237 7.57 38.29 -3.86
N LEU A 238 8.36 37.21 -3.84
CA LEU A 238 9.80 37.27 -3.56
C LEU A 238 10.59 37.83 -4.75
N ASP A 239 10.24 37.43 -5.98
CA ASP A 239 10.92 37.90 -7.21
C ASP A 239 10.69 39.40 -7.48
N LEU A 240 9.59 39.98 -7.00
CA LEU A 240 9.32 41.42 -7.09
C LEU A 240 10.03 42.25 -6.01
N SER A 241 10.39 41.63 -4.88
CA SER A 241 11.04 42.32 -3.75
C SER A 241 12.57 42.41 -3.85
N ALA A 242 13.18 41.75 -4.85
CA ALA A 242 14.62 41.75 -5.06
C ALA A 242 15.18 43.03 -5.70
N GLY A 243 14.35 44.07 -5.85
CA GLY A 243 14.74 45.35 -6.44
C GLY A 243 14.07 46.53 -5.76
N GLU A 244 14.27 46.72 -4.45
CA GLU A 244 14.20 48.04 -3.82
C GLU A 244 14.75 47.98 -2.38
N ASP A 245 15.90 48.62 -2.18
CA ASP A 245 16.57 48.76 -0.89
C ASP A 245 16.08 50.03 -0.16
N LEU A 246 16.03 49.94 1.17
CA LEU A 246 15.87 51.01 2.16
C LEU A 246 14.59 51.88 2.10
N THR A 247 13.58 51.51 2.88
CA THR A 247 13.21 52.17 4.15
C THR A 247 11.82 51.75 4.61
N ASN A 248 11.68 51.71 5.93
CA ASN A 248 10.46 51.96 6.69
C ASN A 248 9.59 50.77 7.11
N ALA A 249 9.12 50.91 8.35
CA ALA A 249 8.49 49.91 9.17
C ALA A 249 7.02 49.65 8.79
N ASN A 250 6.52 48.50 9.24
CA ASN A 250 5.10 48.18 9.42
C ASN A 250 4.17 48.46 8.25
N CYS A 251 3.93 47.45 7.39
CA CYS A 251 2.68 47.37 6.64
C CYS A 251 2.23 45.91 6.49
N LEU A 252 1.42 45.48 7.46
CA LEU A 252 0.33 44.53 7.26
C LEU A 252 -0.61 45.12 6.20
N SER A 253 -0.55 44.65 4.96
CA SER A 253 -1.59 44.93 3.96
C SER A 253 -2.73 43.92 4.14
N LYS A 254 -3.84 44.41 4.71
CA LYS A 254 -5.15 43.78 4.67
C LYS A 254 -5.75 43.92 3.26
N SER A 255 -6.63 42.96 2.92
CA SER A 255 -7.59 42.90 1.80
C SER A 255 -7.05 42.22 0.52
N CYS A 256 -7.79 41.32 -0.15
CA CYS A 256 -9.25 41.22 -0.32
C CYS A 256 -9.81 39.78 -0.30
N PRO A 257 -11.14 39.62 -0.02
CA PRO A 257 -11.88 38.37 -0.16
C PRO A 257 -12.27 38.16 -1.62
N GLY A 258 -11.47 37.40 -2.36
CA GLY A 258 -11.79 37.00 -3.73
C GLY A 258 -12.43 35.62 -3.75
N ASN A 259 -13.75 35.55 -3.97
CA ASN A 259 -14.41 34.32 -4.41
C ASN A 259 -13.82 33.93 -5.78
N PHE A 260 -12.82 33.04 -5.79
CA PHE A 260 -12.38 32.41 -7.02
C PHE A 260 -13.45 31.41 -7.45
N LYS A 261 -14.26 31.83 -8.43
CA LYS A 261 -15.16 30.96 -9.19
C LYS A 261 -14.28 29.91 -9.88
N ILE A 262 -14.30 28.69 -9.33
CA ILE A 262 -13.79 27.50 -9.99
C ILE A 262 -14.59 27.35 -11.28
N SER A 263 -13.91 27.41 -12.43
CA SER A 263 -14.50 27.01 -13.70
C SER A 263 -15.01 25.58 -13.55
N ASN A 264 -16.29 25.38 -13.86
CA ASN A 264 -16.91 24.05 -13.93
C ASN A 264 -16.11 23.19 -14.90
N ILE A 265 -15.25 22.33 -14.36
CA ILE A 265 -14.81 21.13 -15.06
C ILE A 265 -15.86 20.08 -14.72
N ASP A 266 -16.75 19.85 -15.66
CA ASP A 266 -17.63 18.69 -15.69
C ASP A 266 -16.75 17.44 -15.78
N SER A 267 -16.43 16.84 -14.64
CA SER A 267 -16.00 15.44 -14.61
C SER A 267 -16.55 14.76 -13.38
N GLU A 268 -17.21 13.62 -13.59
CA GLU A 268 -17.83 12.75 -12.57
C GLU A 268 -16.81 12.11 -11.60
N ASN A 269 -15.55 12.53 -11.62
CA ASN A 269 -14.46 11.92 -10.87
C ASN A 269 -14.14 12.73 -9.60
N SER A 270 -14.10 12.04 -8.46
CA SER A 270 -13.72 12.61 -7.16
C SER A 270 -12.24 13.01 -7.04
N PHE A 271 -11.41 12.56 -7.98
CA PHE A 271 -9.97 12.80 -8.06
C PHE A 271 -9.65 13.60 -9.32
N ASP A 272 -9.11 14.81 -9.13
CA ASP A 272 -8.74 15.74 -10.19
C ASP A 272 -7.21 15.87 -10.27
N GLY A 273 -6.56 14.77 -10.65
CA GLY A 273 -5.11 14.67 -10.71
C GLY A 273 -4.65 13.50 -11.57
N THR A 274 -3.34 13.34 -11.71
CA THR A 274 -2.70 12.18 -12.35
C THR A 274 -1.75 11.54 -11.35
N VAL A 275 -1.72 10.21 -11.27
CA VAL A 275 -0.73 9.50 -10.45
C VAL A 275 0.48 9.12 -11.31
N ALA A 276 1.64 9.66 -10.99
CA ALA A 276 2.89 9.27 -11.62
C ALA A 276 3.40 7.97 -10.98
N ARG A 277 3.29 6.87 -11.73
CA ARG A 277 3.69 5.53 -11.25
C ARG A 277 5.15 5.23 -11.54
N THR A 278 5.65 5.58 -12.71
CA THR A 278 7.01 5.26 -13.15
C THR A 278 7.89 6.51 -13.20
N GLY A 279 9.22 6.30 -13.19
CA GLY A 279 10.17 7.41 -13.32
C GLY A 279 10.03 8.17 -14.65
N CYS A 280 9.72 7.47 -15.75
CA CYS A 280 9.50 8.10 -17.05
C CYS A 280 8.21 8.93 -17.07
N MET A 281 7.10 8.41 -16.54
CA MET A 281 5.84 9.15 -16.41
C MET A 281 6.03 10.41 -15.56
N LEU A 282 6.70 10.26 -14.42
CA LEU A 282 7.03 11.38 -13.54
C LEU A 282 7.86 12.44 -14.29
N THR A 283 8.92 12.02 -14.98
CA THR A 283 9.78 12.93 -15.74
C THR A 283 9.02 13.65 -16.85
N THR A 284 8.15 12.96 -17.59
CA THR A 284 7.31 13.57 -18.64
C THR A 284 6.36 14.62 -18.07
N LEU A 285 5.60 14.26 -17.03
CA LEU A 285 4.63 15.17 -16.38
C LEU A 285 5.31 16.43 -15.81
N LEU A 286 6.52 16.27 -15.28
CA LEU A 286 7.29 17.38 -14.72
C LEU A 286 8.00 18.23 -15.79
N ASN A 287 8.44 17.63 -16.88
CA ASN A 287 9.05 18.37 -17.99
C ASN A 287 8.01 19.20 -18.76
N GLU A 288 6.79 18.69 -18.93
CA GLU A 288 5.67 19.44 -19.51
C GLU A 288 5.38 20.73 -18.75
N THR A 289 5.64 20.74 -17.44
CA THR A 289 5.27 21.84 -16.56
C THR A 289 6.37 22.90 -16.44
N LYS A 290 7.53 22.68 -17.08
CA LYS A 290 8.70 23.60 -17.20
C LYS A 290 9.15 24.28 -15.91
N LYS A 291 8.70 23.78 -14.76
CA LYS A 291 8.96 24.31 -13.45
C LYS A 291 9.59 23.18 -12.65
N PHE A 292 10.71 23.50 -12.02
CA PHE A 292 11.45 22.68 -11.07
C PHE A 292 12.27 21.53 -11.70
N ARG A 293 13.60 21.63 -11.62
CA ARG A 293 14.49 20.46 -11.72
C ARG A 293 14.29 19.64 -10.44
N LEU A 294 13.29 18.76 -10.42
CA LEU A 294 12.79 18.16 -9.20
C LEU A 294 13.80 17.15 -8.64
N LEU A 295 14.20 17.38 -7.38
CA LEU A 295 15.06 16.51 -6.59
C LEU A 295 14.28 15.34 -5.96
N LEU A 296 13.12 15.00 -6.51
CA LEU A 296 12.29 13.86 -6.09
C LEU A 296 12.97 12.55 -6.46
N PHE A 297 13.38 12.43 -7.72
CA PHE A 297 14.10 11.28 -8.24
C PHE A 297 14.88 11.65 -9.47
N PRO A 298 16.15 11.27 -9.54
CA PRO A 298 16.81 11.01 -10.78
C PRO A 298 16.51 9.54 -11.09
N TYR A 299 15.70 9.27 -12.10
CA TYR A 299 15.69 7.99 -12.83
C TYR A 299 15.86 8.24 -14.34
N ALA A 300 16.27 9.45 -14.73
CA ALA A 300 16.85 9.70 -16.04
C ALA A 300 18.32 9.25 -16.01
N ALA A 301 18.63 8.10 -16.59
CA ALA A 301 19.95 7.49 -16.88
C ALA A 301 20.99 7.34 -15.75
N ASP A 302 21.15 8.31 -14.84
CA ASP A 302 22.19 8.36 -13.78
C ASP A 302 21.58 8.39 -12.35
N GLY A 303 20.47 7.67 -12.18
CA GLY A 303 19.48 7.92 -11.14
C GLY A 303 19.96 7.97 -9.68
N LYS A 304 20.39 6.83 -9.16
CA LYS A 304 20.90 6.67 -7.79
C LYS A 304 22.20 7.47 -7.57
N ALA A 305 22.97 7.70 -8.63
CA ALA A 305 24.21 8.47 -8.59
C ALA A 305 23.94 9.95 -8.31
N ARG A 306 22.87 10.55 -8.85
CA ARG A 306 22.59 11.98 -8.62
C ARG A 306 22.07 12.31 -7.22
N ILE A 307 21.19 11.50 -6.62
CA ILE A 307 20.77 11.70 -5.21
C ILE A 307 21.96 11.53 -4.29
N SER A 308 22.75 10.47 -4.46
CA SER A 308 23.93 10.24 -3.62
C SER A 308 24.96 11.37 -3.78
N LYS A 309 25.20 11.86 -5.01
CA LYS A 309 26.00 13.07 -5.26
C LYS A 309 25.47 14.29 -4.52
N PHE A 310 24.15 14.52 -4.53
CA PHE A 310 23.54 15.66 -3.81
C PHE A 310 23.63 15.53 -2.28
N ILE A 311 23.38 14.32 -1.75
CA ILE A 311 23.56 14.02 -0.32
C ILE A 311 25.01 14.28 0.10
N LYS A 312 25.98 13.88 -0.75
CA LYS A 312 27.41 14.13 -0.55
C LYS A 312 27.84 15.58 -0.81
N GLY A 313 26.96 16.43 -1.36
CA GLY A 313 27.25 17.84 -1.67
C GLY A 313 28.04 18.05 -2.97
N GLU A 314 28.16 17.03 -3.82
CA GLU A 314 28.89 17.06 -5.09
C GLU A 314 28.11 17.75 -6.23
N LEU A 315 26.82 18.03 -6.03
CA LEU A 315 25.94 18.65 -7.02
C LEU A 315 25.13 19.78 -6.36
N MET A 316 25.20 20.99 -6.91
CA MET A 316 24.50 22.16 -6.39
C MET A 316 23.17 22.39 -7.12
N LEU A 317 22.18 22.90 -6.39
CA LEU A 317 20.89 23.31 -6.94
C LEU A 317 21.11 24.54 -7.83
N ASP A 318 20.86 24.40 -9.13
CA ASP A 318 20.76 25.54 -10.02
C ASP A 318 19.33 26.10 -9.95
N THR A 319 19.13 27.10 -9.10
CA THR A 319 17.85 27.82 -8.92
C THR A 319 17.59 28.88 -9.99
N SER A 320 18.48 29.03 -10.99
CA SER A 320 18.45 30.12 -11.97
C SER A 320 17.28 30.07 -12.97
N HIS A 321 16.55 28.96 -13.05
CA HIS A 321 15.43 28.79 -13.98
C HIS A 321 14.14 28.41 -13.25
N ARG A 322 13.62 29.32 -12.43
CA ARG A 322 12.21 29.31 -12.00
C ARG A 322 11.41 30.07 -13.06
N SER A 323 10.84 29.36 -14.03
CA SER A 323 9.98 29.99 -15.04
C SER A 323 8.69 30.45 -14.38
N SER A 324 8.25 31.67 -14.64
CA SER A 324 7.06 32.31 -14.06
C SER A 324 5.75 32.01 -14.81
N ALA A 325 5.76 31.10 -15.78
CA ALA A 325 4.58 30.83 -16.60
C ALA A 325 3.51 30.04 -15.82
N ILE A 326 2.34 30.66 -15.65
CA ILE A 326 1.14 30.03 -15.09
C ILE A 326 0.46 29.29 -16.23
N TYR A 327 0.53 27.96 -16.19
CA TYR A 327 -0.40 27.10 -16.92
C TYR A 327 -1.30 26.42 -15.91
N ASP A 328 -2.53 26.11 -16.31
CA ASP A 328 -3.49 25.30 -15.58
C ASP A 328 -2.85 23.93 -15.26
N HIS A 329 -2.22 23.83 -14.09
CA HIS A 329 -1.41 22.68 -13.74
C HIS A 329 -2.32 21.59 -13.17
N LYS A 330 -2.47 20.53 -13.93
CA LYS A 330 -3.09 19.30 -13.43
C LYS A 330 -2.19 18.69 -12.35
N LEU A 331 -2.73 18.48 -11.15
CA LEU A 331 -1.95 17.95 -10.02
C LEU A 331 -1.32 16.60 -10.36
N CYS A 332 -0.05 16.45 -10.00
CA CYS A 332 0.68 15.20 -10.16
C CYS A 332 0.90 14.58 -8.78
N PHE A 333 0.35 13.41 -8.53
CA PHE A 333 0.49 12.69 -7.26
C PHE A 333 1.49 11.55 -7.36
N LEU A 334 2.23 11.33 -6.28
CA LEU A 334 3.20 10.26 -6.12
C LEU A 334 2.81 9.35 -4.96
N ARG A 335 2.93 8.04 -5.17
CA ARG A 335 2.77 7.06 -4.09
C ARG A 335 3.94 7.19 -3.11
N VAL A 336 3.61 7.25 -1.83
CA VAL A 336 4.58 7.31 -0.73
C VAL A 336 4.25 6.25 0.32
N HIS A 337 5.29 5.59 0.83
CA HIS A 337 5.22 4.81 2.07
C HIS A 337 5.54 5.72 3.25
N LEU A 338 4.64 5.76 4.21
CA LEU A 338 4.75 6.58 5.42
C LEU A 338 5.10 5.69 6.60
N HIS A 339 6.24 5.98 7.21
CA HIS A 339 6.70 5.31 8.43
C HIS A 339 6.57 6.29 9.59
N PRO A 340 5.79 5.99 10.64
CA PRO A 340 5.78 6.80 11.86
C PRO A 340 7.19 6.95 12.42
N PHE A 341 7.61 8.18 12.71
CA PHE A 341 8.95 8.45 13.25
C PHE A 341 9.08 8.05 14.73
N LYS A 342 7.96 8.15 15.47
CA LYS A 342 7.78 7.67 16.86
C LYS A 342 6.43 6.96 16.95
N GLU A 343 5.99 6.63 18.16
CA GLU A 343 4.69 6.02 18.44
C GLU A 343 3.51 6.73 17.74
N GLY A 344 2.62 5.91 17.18
CA GLY A 344 1.42 6.32 16.47
C GLY A 344 1.13 5.40 15.29
N PHE A 345 -0.10 5.45 14.78
CA PHE A 345 -0.49 4.79 13.54
C PHE A 345 -1.31 5.77 12.69
N PHE A 346 -1.24 5.60 11.38
CA PHE A 346 -1.97 6.44 10.44
C PHE A 346 -3.25 5.73 9.98
N GLU A 347 -4.34 6.47 10.01
CA GLU A 347 -5.65 6.01 9.54
C GLU A 347 -5.85 6.30 8.05
N GLU A 348 -6.75 5.54 7.43
CA GLU A 348 -7.19 5.82 6.08
C GLU A 348 -7.88 7.19 6.02
N GLY A 349 -7.57 7.96 4.98
CA GLY A 349 -8.03 9.33 4.80
C GLY A 349 -7.30 10.36 5.66
N ALA A 350 -6.30 9.95 6.47
CA ALA A 350 -5.46 10.90 7.20
C ALA A 350 -4.80 11.91 6.23
N VAL A 351 -4.66 13.15 6.69
CA VAL A 351 -4.07 14.23 5.90
C VAL A 351 -2.56 14.25 6.10
N ILE A 352 -1.84 14.36 4.98
CA ILE A 352 -0.39 14.53 4.95
C ILE A 352 -0.11 16.00 4.71
N CYS A 353 0.69 16.62 5.58
CA CYS A 353 0.98 18.04 5.57
C CYS A 353 2.49 18.31 5.50
N ALA A 354 2.84 19.46 4.91
CA ALA A 354 4.22 19.97 4.94
C ALA A 354 4.58 20.47 6.35
N PRO A 355 5.65 19.96 6.99
CA PRO A 355 6.17 20.50 8.24
C PRO A 355 6.93 21.81 8.01
N LEU A 356 6.93 22.66 9.04
CA LEU A 356 7.92 23.72 9.19
C LEU A 356 9.25 23.12 9.72
N PRO A 357 10.40 23.77 9.47
CA PRO A 357 11.68 23.33 10.04
C PRO A 357 11.66 23.20 11.57
N SER A 358 10.92 24.09 12.25
CA SER A 358 10.71 24.05 13.70
C SER A 358 9.88 22.84 14.15
N ASP A 359 9.00 22.30 13.32
CA ASP A 359 8.26 21.10 13.68
C ASP A 359 9.19 19.90 13.72
N ILE A 360 10.09 19.76 12.75
CA ILE A 360 11.00 18.61 12.67
C ILE A 360 11.89 18.56 13.92
N SER A 361 12.35 19.71 14.40
CA SER A 361 13.18 19.79 15.62
C SER A 361 12.44 19.35 16.89
N LEU A 362 11.10 19.51 16.98
CA LEU A 362 10.30 19.05 18.12
C LEU A 362 10.39 17.53 18.33
N TRP A 363 10.49 16.75 17.25
CA TRP A 363 10.57 15.29 17.34
C TRP A 363 12.00 14.74 17.28
N THR A 364 12.92 15.46 16.64
CA THR A 364 14.30 15.02 16.43
C THR A 364 15.26 15.45 17.54
N SER A 365 14.94 16.48 18.32
CA SER A 365 15.74 16.86 19.49
C SER A 365 15.64 15.79 20.58
N SER A 366 16.80 15.37 21.10
CA SER A 366 16.93 14.31 22.12
C SER A 366 16.64 14.79 23.54
N SER A 367 16.41 16.10 23.75
CA SER A 367 16.24 16.66 25.08
C SER A 367 14.78 16.65 25.51
N VAL A 368 14.49 15.81 26.51
CA VAL A 368 13.24 15.72 27.27
C VAL A 368 12.07 15.22 26.42
N LYS A 369 11.31 14.27 26.98
CA LYS A 369 10.00 13.85 26.45
C LYS A 369 9.09 15.07 26.38
N SER A 370 9.17 15.86 25.31
CA SER A 370 8.11 16.80 24.98
C SER A 370 6.93 15.93 24.55
N GLU A 371 6.10 15.56 25.52
CA GLU A 371 4.75 15.02 25.27
C GLU A 371 3.87 16.06 24.52
N ALA A 372 4.34 17.29 24.39
CA ALA A 372 3.76 18.35 23.58
C ALA A 372 4.26 18.26 22.12
N GLY A 373 3.74 17.28 21.38
CA GLY A 373 3.75 17.35 19.91
C GLY A 373 2.83 18.47 19.40
N LEU A 374 2.96 18.86 18.13
CA LEU A 374 2.08 19.83 17.48
C LEU A 374 0.62 19.32 17.53
N LYS A 375 -0.30 20.14 18.06
CA LYS A 375 -1.73 19.82 18.18
C LYS A 375 -2.58 20.95 17.65
N LEU A 376 -3.61 20.59 16.90
CA LEU A 376 -4.68 21.49 16.48
C LEU A 376 -5.68 21.69 17.63
N SER A 377 -6.38 22.83 17.71
CA SER A 377 -7.51 22.97 18.62
C SER A 377 -8.65 22.00 18.26
N GLU A 378 -9.43 21.54 19.25
CA GLU A 378 -10.59 20.68 19.00
C GLU A 378 -11.65 21.38 18.12
N SER A 379 -11.85 22.68 18.31
CA SER A 379 -12.79 23.46 17.49
C SER A 379 -12.32 23.52 16.04
N ALA A 380 -11.04 23.82 15.84
CA ALA A 380 -10.39 23.87 14.53
C ALA A 380 -10.41 22.50 13.83
N MET A 381 -10.21 21.40 14.57
CA MET A 381 -10.28 20.04 14.03
C MET A 381 -11.69 19.71 13.53
N ARG A 382 -12.73 20.04 14.31
CA ARG A 382 -14.14 19.80 13.91
C ARG A 382 -14.58 20.64 12.72
N SER A 383 -14.02 21.84 12.55
CA SER A 383 -14.33 22.70 11.41
C SER A 383 -13.41 22.51 10.20
N TYR A 384 -12.32 21.75 10.34
CA TYR A 384 -11.24 21.69 9.36
C TYR A 384 -11.73 21.26 7.98
N PHE A 385 -12.55 20.22 7.93
CA PHE A 385 -13.26 19.80 6.73
C PHE A 385 -14.76 19.95 6.96
N LYS A 386 -15.41 20.75 6.10
CA LYS A 386 -16.87 20.88 6.10
C LYS A 386 -17.43 20.59 4.73
N GLU A 387 -18.51 19.84 4.71
CA GLU A 387 -19.32 19.62 3.53
C GLU A 387 -20.16 20.87 3.25
N ASN A 388 -20.20 21.29 2.00
CA ASN A 388 -21.05 22.39 1.55
C ASN A 388 -22.46 21.87 1.19
N SER A 389 -23.37 22.77 0.84
CA SER A 389 -24.72 22.41 0.42
C SER A 389 -24.78 21.56 -0.85
N SER A 390 -23.72 21.54 -1.66
CA SER A 390 -23.62 20.70 -2.85
C SER A 390 -22.99 19.32 -2.58
N GLY A 391 -22.76 18.95 -1.32
CA GLY A 391 -22.13 17.68 -0.95
C GLY A 391 -20.61 17.60 -1.18
N LYS A 392 -19.97 18.70 -1.59
CA LYS A 392 -18.52 18.80 -1.76
C LYS A 392 -17.85 19.22 -0.45
N TRP A 393 -16.72 18.61 -0.14
CA TRP A 393 -15.93 18.94 1.04
C TRP A 393 -14.96 20.09 0.75
N GLY A 394 -14.93 21.09 1.63
CA GLY A 394 -13.97 22.19 1.61
C GLY A 394 -13.09 22.20 2.86
N MET A 395 -11.91 22.82 2.74
CA MET A 395 -11.03 23.11 3.88
C MET A 395 -11.38 24.45 4.52
N GLN A 396 -11.50 24.50 5.84
CA GLN A 396 -11.58 25.76 6.59
C GLN A 396 -10.25 25.98 7.32
N ILE A 397 -9.62 27.12 7.04
CA ILE A 397 -8.43 27.56 7.76
C ILE A 397 -8.90 28.11 9.10
N PRO A 398 -8.31 27.70 10.24
CA PRO A 398 -8.65 28.27 11.53
C PRO A 398 -8.41 29.78 11.55
N ASP A 399 -9.33 30.53 12.13
CA ASP A 399 -9.23 32.00 12.20
C ASP A 399 -8.49 32.49 13.46
N ASP A 400 -8.51 31.70 14.51
CA ASP A 400 -7.85 32.00 15.78
C ASP A 400 -6.32 31.93 15.66
N SER A 401 -5.61 32.76 16.44
CA SER A 401 -4.14 32.87 16.38
C SER A 401 -3.46 31.52 16.61
N ILE A 402 -3.94 30.75 17.59
CA ILE A 402 -3.42 29.43 17.96
C ILE A 402 -3.66 28.41 16.84
N GLY A 403 -4.87 28.38 16.28
CA GLY A 403 -5.23 27.53 15.16
C GLY A 403 -4.43 27.83 13.89
N ARG A 404 -4.15 29.11 13.61
CA ARG A 404 -3.29 29.54 12.48
C ARG A 404 -1.85 29.08 12.67
N GLU A 405 -1.31 29.20 13.87
CA GLU A 405 0.05 28.74 14.19
C GLU A 405 0.18 27.21 14.13
N SER A 406 -0.90 26.48 14.45
CA SER A 406 -0.92 25.01 14.43
C SER A 406 -1.33 24.41 13.08
N HIS A 407 -1.82 25.23 12.15
CA HIS A 407 -2.25 24.78 10.83
C HIS A 407 -1.05 24.41 9.95
N ARG A 408 -1.13 23.26 9.29
CA ARG A 408 -0.14 22.82 8.30
C ARG A 408 -0.84 22.49 7.00
N TRP A 409 -0.25 22.93 5.90
CA TRP A 409 -0.87 22.83 4.59
C TRP A 409 -0.89 21.39 4.09
N PRO A 410 -2.06 20.86 3.66
CA PRO A 410 -2.14 19.54 3.07
C PRO A 410 -1.36 19.44 1.77
N ILE A 411 -0.53 18.42 1.66
CA ILE A 411 0.20 18.05 0.43
C ILE A 411 -0.29 16.71 -0.13
N GLY A 412 -1.10 15.97 0.64
CA GLY A 412 -1.51 14.62 0.27
C GLY A 412 -2.46 13.96 1.26
N PHE A 413 -2.83 12.71 0.97
CA PHE A 413 -3.71 11.91 1.81
C PHE A 413 -3.27 10.45 1.88
N VAL A 414 -3.58 9.80 2.99
CA VAL A 414 -3.38 8.36 3.21
C VAL A 414 -4.53 7.58 2.57
N THR A 415 -4.24 6.62 1.70
CA THR A 415 -5.24 5.71 1.10
C THR A 415 -5.35 4.41 1.88
N THR A 416 -4.24 3.90 2.41
CA THR A 416 -4.22 2.65 3.18
C THR A 416 -3.53 2.86 4.52
N ALA A 417 -4.26 2.52 5.58
CA ALA A 417 -3.84 2.68 6.97
C ALA A 417 -2.69 1.72 7.35
N CYS A 418 -2.01 2.02 8.47
CA CYS A 418 -1.12 1.05 9.08
C CYS A 418 -1.90 -0.17 9.60
N VAL A 419 -1.36 -1.37 9.40
CA VAL A 419 -1.91 -2.59 9.98
C VAL A 419 -1.53 -2.65 11.47
N GLN A 420 -2.51 -2.49 12.36
CA GLN A 420 -2.29 -2.59 13.80
C GLN A 420 -1.79 -3.98 14.17
N GLY A 421 -0.77 -4.04 15.03
CA GLY A 421 -0.13 -5.29 15.44
C GLY A 421 0.93 -5.80 14.47
N SER A 422 1.11 -5.18 13.29
CA SER A 422 2.29 -5.46 12.46
C SER A 422 3.56 -4.97 13.15
N LYS A 423 4.66 -5.73 13.00
CA LYS A 423 6.01 -5.30 13.36
C LYS A 423 6.48 -4.10 12.52
N ARG A 424 5.85 -3.87 11.37
CA ARG A 424 6.15 -2.79 10.42
C ARG A 424 4.93 -1.90 10.27
N LEU A 425 4.90 -0.80 11.00
CA LEU A 425 3.86 0.21 10.83
C LEU A 425 4.16 1.05 9.59
N VAL A 426 3.61 0.64 8.45
CA VAL A 426 3.70 1.36 7.17
C VAL A 426 2.29 1.70 6.72
N ALA A 427 2.07 2.95 6.34
CA ALA A 427 0.86 3.37 5.63
C ALA A 427 1.20 3.75 4.18
N GLU A 428 0.21 3.64 3.31
CA GLU A 428 0.31 4.10 1.92
C GLU A 428 -0.46 5.40 1.76
N GLY A 429 0.18 6.37 1.10
CA GLY A 429 -0.44 7.63 0.79
C GLY A 429 0.02 8.19 -0.54
N PHE A 430 -0.60 9.29 -0.93
CA PHE A 430 -0.30 10.00 -2.16
C PHE A 430 -0.06 11.46 -1.85
N CYS A 431 1.06 12.01 -2.33
CA CYS A 431 1.45 13.40 -2.16
C CYS A 431 1.65 14.08 -3.51
N GLU A 432 1.31 15.36 -3.60
CA GLU A 432 1.58 16.18 -4.78
C GLU A 432 3.11 16.28 -4.99
N ALA A 433 3.56 16.04 -6.21
CA ALA A 433 4.95 15.83 -6.54
C ALA A 433 5.80 17.11 -6.35
N VAL A 434 5.32 18.25 -6.84
CA VAL A 434 6.04 19.52 -6.76
C VAL A 434 6.18 19.96 -5.30
N LEU A 435 5.07 19.98 -4.54
CA LEU A 435 5.05 20.30 -3.11
C LEU A 435 6.03 19.41 -2.33
N LEU A 436 6.04 18.11 -2.64
CA LEU A 436 6.93 17.15 -1.99
C LEU A 436 8.41 17.40 -2.34
N SER A 437 8.70 17.91 -3.53
CA SER A 437 10.06 18.22 -3.96
C SER A 437 10.59 19.49 -3.35
N ASP A 438 9.78 20.53 -3.30
CA ASP A 438 10.14 21.79 -2.67
C ASP A 438 10.40 21.54 -1.18
N LEU A 439 9.53 20.76 -0.53
CA LEU A 439 9.73 20.32 0.85
C LEU A 439 11.06 19.57 1.05
N ARG A 440 11.43 18.66 0.14
CA ARG A 440 12.74 17.98 0.22
C ARG A 440 13.90 18.96 0.05
N ALA A 441 13.80 19.89 -0.90
CA ALA A 441 14.84 20.87 -1.15
C ALA A 441 15.06 21.78 0.07
N GLU A 442 13.98 22.24 0.72
CA GLU A 442 14.04 23.00 1.96
C GLU A 442 14.69 22.24 3.10
N GLN A 443 14.30 20.97 3.31
CA GLN A 443 14.88 20.13 4.36
C GLN A 443 16.39 19.94 4.16
N TRP A 444 16.84 19.70 2.92
CA TRP A 444 18.26 19.55 2.64
C TRP A 444 19.06 20.85 2.76
N LYS A 445 18.45 22.01 2.48
CA LYS A 445 19.08 23.33 2.72
C LYS A 445 19.27 23.58 4.22
N GLY A 446 18.29 23.22 5.03
CA GLY A 446 18.33 23.40 6.49
C GLY A 446 19.16 22.36 7.26
N MET A 447 19.55 21.25 6.63
CA MET A 447 20.28 20.15 7.27
C MET A 447 21.77 20.13 6.91
N LEU A 448 22.60 19.77 7.89
CA LEU A 448 24.00 19.42 7.66
C LEU A 448 24.09 18.23 6.69
N LEU A 449 25.13 18.19 5.85
CA LEU A 449 25.33 17.13 4.85
C LEU A 449 25.24 15.72 5.46
N LYS A 450 25.80 15.52 6.65
CA LYS A 450 25.79 14.23 7.38
C LYS A 450 24.40 13.79 7.86
N GLN A 451 23.43 14.70 7.90
CA GLN A 451 22.07 14.47 8.38
C GLN A 451 21.04 14.38 7.25
N ARG A 452 21.43 14.68 6.00
CA ARG A 452 20.55 14.57 4.84
C ARG A 452 20.13 13.11 4.63
N ARG A 453 18.83 12.91 4.43
CA ARG A 453 18.21 11.59 4.21
C ARG A 453 17.57 11.50 2.83
N THR A 454 17.35 10.27 2.40
CA THR A 454 16.56 9.94 1.22
C THR A 454 15.07 10.12 1.47
N GLU A 455 14.62 9.78 2.69
CA GLU A 455 13.24 9.98 3.14
C GLU A 455 12.97 11.46 3.41
N ILE A 456 11.71 11.87 3.23
CA ILE A 456 11.26 13.24 3.47
C ILE A 456 10.47 13.26 4.77
N TYR A 457 10.76 14.19 5.67
CA TYR A 457 9.94 14.40 6.84
C TYR A 457 8.60 15.01 6.44
N VAL A 458 7.50 14.40 6.86
CA VAL A 458 6.13 14.91 6.67
C VAL A 458 5.35 14.83 7.97
N LEU A 459 4.32 15.66 8.13
CA LEU A 459 3.37 15.53 9.24
C LEU A 459 2.13 14.80 8.76
N VAL A 460 1.64 13.86 9.56
CA VAL A 460 0.39 13.14 9.29
C VAL A 460 -0.58 13.39 10.45
N ARG A 461 -1.83 13.69 10.11
CA ARG A 461 -2.91 13.87 11.10
C ARG A 461 -4.13 13.04 10.71
N ASN A 462 -4.54 12.14 11.63
CA ASN A 462 -5.81 11.43 11.48
C ASN A 462 -6.96 12.43 11.58
N LEU A 463 -7.98 12.28 10.74
CA LEU A 463 -9.01 13.33 10.59
C LEU A 463 -9.80 13.62 11.87
N ARG A 464 -9.96 12.62 12.72
CA ARG A 464 -10.64 12.69 14.02
C ARG A 464 -9.70 13.00 15.20
N SER A 465 -8.42 13.22 14.92
CA SER A 465 -7.41 13.55 15.91
C SER A 465 -6.94 15.00 15.77
N VAL A 466 -6.63 15.61 16.90
CA VAL A 466 -5.97 16.91 16.98
C VAL A 466 -4.45 16.82 16.81
N ALA A 467 -3.86 15.65 17.03
CA ALA A 467 -2.41 15.50 17.09
C ALA A 467 -1.80 15.27 15.71
N TYR A 468 -0.78 16.06 15.37
CA TYR A 468 0.12 15.75 14.27
C TYR A 468 1.18 14.75 14.72
N ARG A 469 1.58 13.87 13.81
CA ARG A 469 2.63 12.89 14.02
C ARG A 469 3.66 13.05 12.92
N LEU A 470 4.94 13.05 13.30
CA LEU A 470 6.02 13.06 12.33
C LEU A 470 6.14 11.69 11.66
N ALA A 471 6.30 11.69 10.34
CA ALA A 471 6.50 10.51 9.52
C ALA A 471 7.68 10.70 8.57
N LEU A 472 8.29 9.59 8.17
CA LEU A 472 9.25 9.51 7.08
C LEU A 472 8.52 9.00 5.83
N ALA A 473 8.42 9.87 4.83
CA ALA A 473 7.87 9.55 3.52
C ALA A 473 8.97 9.02 2.59
N SER A 474 8.80 7.77 2.14
CA SER A 474 9.61 7.15 1.10
C SER A 474 8.77 7.06 -0.16
N ILE A 475 9.18 7.72 -1.23
CA ILE A 475 8.41 7.69 -2.47
C ILE A 475 8.66 6.36 -3.20
N VAL A 476 7.61 5.83 -3.82
CA VAL A 476 7.60 4.53 -4.49
C VAL A 476 7.20 4.73 -5.94
N LEU A 477 8.06 4.28 -6.84
CA LEU A 477 7.78 4.18 -8.27
C LEU A 477 7.69 2.71 -8.67
N GLU A 478 6.73 2.40 -9.52
CA GLU A 478 6.55 1.11 -10.16
C GLU A 478 7.63 0.94 -11.25
N TYR A 479 8.24 -0.25 -11.31
CA TYR A 479 9.35 -0.63 -12.20
C TYR A 479 10.67 0.11 -11.89
N GLN A 480 11.57 -0.57 -11.15
CA GLN A 480 12.93 -0.09 -10.88
C GLN A 480 13.90 -0.35 -12.05
N GLU A 481 13.54 -1.28 -12.94
CA GLU A 481 14.26 -1.61 -14.17
C GLU A 481 13.25 -1.69 -15.31
N ASN A 482 13.68 -1.29 -16.50
CA ASN A 482 12.87 -1.35 -17.70
C ASN A 482 12.43 -2.80 -17.93
N ASP A 483 11.12 -3.08 -17.87
CA ASP A 483 10.49 -4.28 -18.44
C ASP A 483 10.56 -4.28 -19.98
N ILE A 484 11.71 -3.86 -20.55
CA ILE A 484 12.04 -4.04 -21.96
C ILE A 484 12.73 -5.40 -22.17
N ASP A 485 13.25 -6.03 -21.11
CA ASP A 485 13.91 -7.34 -21.22
C ASP A 485 12.93 -8.54 -21.29
N PHE A 486 11.61 -8.29 -21.24
CA PHE A 486 10.55 -9.32 -21.32
C PHE A 486 9.56 -9.13 -22.48
N LEU A 487 9.85 -8.25 -23.43
CA LEU A 487 9.25 -8.25 -24.78
C LEU A 487 10.21 -8.93 -25.76
#